data_AF-A0A838PWA3-F1
#
_entry.id   AF-A0A838PWA3-F1
#
_cell.length_a   1.000
_cell.length_b   1.000
_cell.length_c   1.000
_cell.angle_alpha   90.00
_cell.angle_beta   90.00
_cell.angle_gamma   90.00
#
_symmetry.space_group_name_H-M   'P 1'
#
loop_
_entity.id
_entity.type
_entity.pdbx_description
1 polymer ?
#
loop_
_entity_poly.entity_id
_entity_poly.type
_entity_poly.pdbx_seq_one_letter_code
_entity_poly.pdbx_strand_id
1 'polypeptide(L)'
;MEGQNLLVAGLLDTGSLENRFGSWVAEALGLDLQAAEPVDLAIGGVITHARSIPVDLAIEGLAWRAPVSFCDPWPFGFHLLGQEGFFRFFHVSIRASSYQLDLEPDTGEAA
;
A
#
# COMPACT_ATOMS: atom_id res chain seq x y z
N MET A 1 -19.05 -4.36 -15.25
CA MET A 1 -19.17 -4.38 -13.78
C MET A 1 -18.33 -3.23 -13.29
N GLU A 2 -18.94 -2.22 -12.66
CA GLU A 2 -18.17 -1.23 -11.92
C GLU A 2 -17.42 -1.95 -10.80
N GLY A 3 -16.09 -1.82 -10.78
CA GLY A 3 -15.28 -2.30 -9.67
C GLY A 3 -15.63 -1.51 -8.41
N GLN A 4 -15.66 -2.19 -7.26
CA GLN A 4 -15.84 -1.52 -5.99
C GLN A 4 -14.56 -0.77 -5.64
N ASN A 5 -14.69 0.50 -5.26
CA ASN A 5 -13.58 1.32 -4.78
C ASN A 5 -13.74 1.58 -3.28
N LEU A 6 -12.63 1.55 -2.56
CA LEU A 6 -12.58 1.88 -1.14
C LEU A 6 -11.50 2.94 -0.90
N LEU A 7 -11.87 4.02 -0.22
CA LEU A 7 -10.92 5.04 0.23
C LEU A 7 -10.35 4.65 1.59
N VAL A 8 -9.02 4.69 1.70
CA VAL A 8 -8.29 4.39 2.93
C VAL A 8 -7.21 5.45 3.16
N ALA A 9 -6.85 5.68 4.42
CA ALA A 9 -5.72 6.53 4.77
C ALA A 9 -4.40 5.74 4.65
N GLY A 10 -3.44 6.30 3.90
CA GLY A 10 -2.09 5.75 3.73
C GLY A 10 -1.03 6.63 4.38
N LEU A 11 -0.13 6.02 5.14
CA LEU A 11 1.10 6.59 5.66
C LEU A 11 2.23 6.25 4.69
N LEU A 12 2.96 7.26 4.21
CA LEU A 12 4.18 7.07 3.44
C LEU A 12 5.27 6.48 4.35
N ASP A 13 5.71 5.26 4.04
CA ASP A 13 6.63 4.51 4.88
C ASP A 13 7.76 3.90 4.06
N THR A 14 8.91 4.60 4.03
CA THR A 14 10.12 4.10 3.37
C THR A 14 10.71 2.88 4.08
N GLY A 15 10.28 2.55 5.30
CA GLY A 15 10.68 1.33 6.02
C GLY A 15 9.93 0.06 5.58
N SER A 16 8.83 0.19 4.83
CA SER A 16 8.10 -0.97 4.29
C SER A 16 8.47 -1.23 2.82
N LEU A 17 8.67 -2.51 2.47
CA LEU A 17 8.90 -2.92 1.08
C LEU A 17 7.62 -2.81 0.24
N GLU A 18 6.59 -3.59 0.57
CA GLU A 18 5.28 -3.53 -0.09
C GLU A 18 4.36 -2.52 0.60
N ASN A 19 3.24 -2.19 -0.05
CA ASN A 19 2.12 -1.58 0.65
C ASN A 19 1.56 -2.57 1.68
N ARG A 20 1.22 -2.12 2.90
CA ARG A 20 0.67 -2.98 3.97
C ARG A 20 -0.69 -2.47 4.41
N PHE A 21 -1.70 -3.29 4.18
CA PHE A 21 -3.09 -2.95 4.39
C PHE A 21 -3.70 -3.92 5.39
N GLY A 22 -4.67 -3.48 6.20
CA GLY A 22 -5.42 -4.43 7.03
C GLY A 22 -6.19 -5.42 6.15
N SER A 23 -6.23 -6.70 6.52
CA SER A 23 -6.92 -7.74 5.74
C SER A 23 -8.40 -7.46 5.49
N TRP A 24 -9.04 -6.69 6.38
CA TRP A 24 -10.42 -6.21 6.21
C TRP A 24 -10.62 -5.40 4.92
N VAL A 25 -9.57 -4.78 4.35
CA VAL A 25 -9.67 -4.08 3.06
C VAL A 25 -9.89 -5.07 1.92
N ALA A 26 -9.17 -6.20 1.92
CA ALA A 26 -9.38 -7.25 0.93
C ALA A 26 -10.78 -7.85 1.06
N GLU A 27 -11.26 -8.09 2.28
CA GLU A 27 -12.63 -8.55 2.53
C GLU A 27 -13.67 -7.57 2.01
N ALA A 28 -13.51 -6.27 2.30
CA ALA A 28 -14.44 -5.22 1.88
C ALA A 28 -14.51 -5.06 0.35
N LEU A 29 -13.42 -5.36 -0.35
CA LEU A 29 -13.32 -5.32 -1.82
C LEU A 29 -13.60 -6.68 -2.48
N GLY A 30 -13.85 -7.74 -1.71
CA GLY A 30 -14.06 -9.09 -2.23
C GLY A 30 -12.83 -9.70 -2.93
N LEU A 31 -11.62 -9.32 -2.52
CA LEU A 31 -10.39 -9.86 -3.08
C LEU A 31 -10.10 -11.28 -2.56
N ASP A 32 -9.71 -12.17 -3.46
CA ASP A 32 -9.30 -13.53 -3.10
C ASP A 32 -7.80 -13.57 -2.77
N LEU A 33 -7.49 -13.93 -1.52
CA LEU A 33 -6.13 -14.07 -1.02
C LEU A 33 -5.67 -15.54 -0.93
N GLN A 34 -6.54 -16.52 -1.19
CA GLN A 34 -6.27 -17.92 -0.86
C GLN A 34 -5.08 -18.51 -1.62
N ALA A 35 -4.85 -18.03 -2.85
CA ALA A 35 -3.75 -18.48 -3.69
C ALA A 35 -2.38 -17.88 -3.30
N ALA A 36 -2.35 -16.82 -2.48
CA ALA A 36 -1.11 -16.16 -2.07
C ALA A 36 -0.52 -16.86 -0.83
N GLU A 37 0.78 -17.16 -0.84
CA GLU A 37 1.47 -17.78 0.30
C GLU A 37 1.47 -16.82 1.51
N PRO A 38 1.10 -17.29 2.71
CA PRO A 38 1.14 -16.46 3.91
C PRO A 38 2.59 -16.23 4.39
N VAL A 39 2.86 -15.03 4.88
CA VAL A 39 4.15 -14.65 5.49
C VAL A 39 3.90 -13.91 6.79
N ASP A 40 4.70 -14.22 7.82
CA ASP A 40 4.69 -13.47 9.07
C ASP A 40 5.56 -12.23 8.97
N LEU A 41 5.03 -11.09 9.43
CA LEU A 41 5.72 -9.81 9.42
C LEU A 41 5.67 -9.16 10.79
N ALA A 42 6.76 -8.53 11.22
CA ALA A 42 6.78 -7.67 12.38
C ALA A 42 6.52 -6.21 11.97
N ILE A 43 5.37 -5.65 12.32
CA ILE A 43 4.95 -4.29 11.96
C ILE A 43 4.56 -3.53 13.23
N GLY A 44 5.28 -2.44 13.54
CA GLY A 44 4.99 -1.62 14.72
C GLY A 44 4.98 -2.37 16.05
N GLY A 45 5.78 -3.44 16.17
CA GLY A 45 5.83 -4.30 17.37
C GLY A 45 4.79 -5.42 17.43
N VAL A 46 4.00 -5.61 16.38
CA VAL A 46 2.99 -6.67 16.26
C VAL A 46 3.41 -7.65 15.18
N ILE A 47 3.34 -8.96 15.47
CA ILE A 47 3.44 -10.00 14.45
C ILE A 47 2.09 -10.11 13.74
N THR A 48 2.08 -10.02 12.42
CA THR A 48 0.89 -10.11 11.58
C THR A 48 1.08 -11.14 10.48
N HIS A 49 -0.01 -11.82 10.11
CA HIS A 49 -0.05 -12.79 9.04
C HIS A 49 -0.48 -12.08 7.75
N ALA A 50 0.41 -12.06 6.78
CA ALA A 50 0.22 -11.30 5.55
C ALA A 50 0.06 -12.21 4.33
N ARG A 51 -0.80 -11.78 3.40
CA ARG A 51 -0.86 -12.36 2.05
C ARG A 51 -0.75 -11.24 1.02
N SER A 52 0.15 -11.40 0.07
CA SER A 52 0.45 -10.38 -0.93
C SER A 52 -0.15 -10.71 -2.28
N ILE A 53 -0.90 -9.76 -2.85
CA ILE A 53 -1.41 -9.83 -4.23
C ILE A 53 -1.23 -8.49 -4.94
N PRO A 54 -1.16 -8.46 -6.28
CA PRO A 54 -1.17 -7.21 -7.03
C PRO A 54 -2.58 -6.59 -7.03
N VAL A 55 -2.67 -5.31 -6.69
CA VAL A 55 -3.91 -4.53 -6.58
C VAL A 55 -3.81 -3.26 -7.41
N ASP A 56 -4.91 -2.86 -8.04
CA ASP A 56 -5.02 -1.56 -8.70
C ASP A 56 -5.29 -0.47 -7.65
N LEU A 57 -4.42 0.52 -7.60
CA LEU A 57 -4.44 1.63 -6.65
C LEU A 57 -4.62 2.93 -7.39
N ALA A 58 -5.19 3.94 -6.72
CA ALA A 58 -5.34 5.27 -7.29
C ALA A 58 -5.23 6.37 -6.24
N ILE A 59 -4.67 7.52 -6.65
CA ILE A 59 -4.64 8.77 -5.90
C ILE A 59 -4.72 9.95 -6.87
N GLU A 60 -5.58 10.94 -6.62
CA GLU A 60 -5.62 12.19 -7.42
C GLU A 60 -5.70 11.98 -8.96
N GLY A 61 -6.40 10.92 -9.41
CA GLY A 61 -6.54 10.60 -10.85
C GLY A 61 -5.35 9.84 -11.46
N LEU A 62 -4.30 9.58 -10.69
CA LEU A 62 -3.20 8.69 -11.05
C LEU A 62 -3.54 7.28 -10.59
N ALA A 63 -3.29 6.28 -11.45
CA ALA A 63 -3.55 4.89 -11.16
C ALA A 63 -2.33 4.02 -11.49
N TRP A 64 -2.07 3.03 -10.65
CA TRP A 64 -0.98 2.07 -10.84
C TRP A 64 -1.35 0.71 -10.25
N ARG A 65 -0.64 -0.33 -10.68
CA ARG A 65 -0.82 -1.69 -10.16
C ARG A 65 0.43 -2.11 -9.41
N ALA A 66 0.27 -2.48 -8.14
CA ALA A 66 1.38 -2.74 -7.23
C ALA A 66 1.07 -3.85 -6.23
N PRO A 67 2.10 -4.50 -5.64
CA PRO A 67 1.90 -5.46 -4.57
C PRO A 67 1.34 -4.79 -3.31
N VAL A 68 0.30 -5.41 -2.74
CA VAL A 68 -0.27 -5.06 -1.43
C VAL A 68 -0.28 -6.31 -0.57
N SER A 69 0.38 -6.24 0.58
CA SER A 69 0.26 -7.23 1.65
C SER A 69 -0.97 -6.91 2.51
N PHE A 70 -1.89 -7.86 2.59
CA PHE A 70 -3.05 -7.81 3.48
C PHE A 70 -2.73 -8.52 4.79
N CYS A 71 -2.71 -7.76 5.88
CA CYS A 71 -2.17 -8.12 7.19
C CYS A 71 -3.28 -8.30 8.24
N ASP A 72 -3.22 -9.39 9.01
CA ASP A 72 -4.07 -9.63 10.20
C ASP A 72 -3.25 -10.25 11.35
N PRO A 73 -3.25 -9.65 12.57
CA PRO A 73 -3.95 -8.45 12.99
C PRO A 73 -3.42 -7.15 12.37
N TRP A 74 -4.29 -6.13 12.29
CA TRP A 74 -3.95 -4.76 11.89
C TRP A 74 -4.57 -3.72 12.84
N PRO A 75 -3.86 -3.31 13.91
CA PRO A 75 -4.42 -2.42 14.93
C PRO A 75 -4.35 -0.92 14.57
N PHE A 76 -3.84 -0.57 13.39
CA PHE A 76 -3.59 0.83 13.01
C PHE A 76 -4.77 1.42 12.25
N GLY A 77 -5.05 2.72 12.48
CA GLY A 77 -6.08 3.48 11.76
C GLY A 77 -5.65 3.95 10.36
N PHE A 78 -4.47 3.53 9.89
CA PHE A 78 -3.88 3.87 8.60
C PHE A 78 -3.20 2.63 8.00
N HIS A 79 -2.81 2.75 6.74
CA HIS A 79 -2.15 1.70 5.93
C HIS A 79 -0.75 2.18 5.59
N LEU A 80 0.15 1.30 5.18
CA LEU A 80 1.52 1.68 4.81
C LEU A 80 1.66 1.69 3.30
N LEU A 81 2.27 2.76 2.78
CA LEU A 81 2.65 2.92 1.39
C LEU A 81 4.16 2.72 1.28
N GLY A 82 4.57 1.59 0.72
CA GLY A 82 5.94 1.08 0.77
C GLY A 82 6.75 1.31 -0.49
N GLN A 83 8.01 0.89 -0.47
CA GLN A 83 8.98 1.13 -1.55
C GLN A 83 8.53 0.58 -2.91
N GLU A 84 8.29 -0.73 -3.01
CA GLU A 84 7.84 -1.38 -4.25
C GLU A 84 6.36 -1.12 -4.55
N GLY A 85 5.58 -0.77 -3.53
CA GLY A 85 4.14 -0.58 -3.64
C GLY A 85 3.71 0.84 -4.02
N PHE A 86 4.49 1.86 -3.63
CA PHE A 86 4.19 3.27 -3.82
C PHE A 86 5.41 4.04 -4.34
N PHE A 87 6.53 4.07 -3.61
CA PHE A 87 7.67 4.93 -3.98
C PHE A 87 8.31 4.56 -5.32
N ARG A 88 8.13 3.34 -5.81
CA ARG A 88 8.52 2.92 -7.17
C ARG A 88 7.79 3.71 -8.27
N PHE A 89 6.60 4.20 -8.00
CA PHE A 89 5.73 4.87 -8.98
C PHE A 89 5.66 6.38 -8.77
N PHE A 90 6.30 6.88 -7.72
CA PHE A 90 6.25 8.29 -7.35
C PHE A 90 7.61 8.74 -6.79
N HIS A 91 8.14 9.82 -7.36
CA HIS A 91 9.13 10.62 -6.67
C HIS A 91 8.45 11.43 -5.56
N VAL A 92 8.89 11.20 -4.33
CA VAL A 92 8.28 11.79 -3.13
C VAL A 92 9.27 12.74 -2.48
N SER A 93 8.89 14.01 -2.37
CA SER A 93 9.63 15.01 -1.59
C SER A 93 8.85 15.38 -0.33
N ILE A 94 9.47 15.19 0.84
CA ILE A 94 8.86 15.50 2.14
C ILE A 94 9.64 16.63 2.80
N ARG A 95 8.96 17.73 3.12
CA ARG A 95 9.51 18.84 3.90
C ARG A 95 8.70 19.06 5.17
N ALA A 96 9.11 18.38 6.23
CA ALA A 96 8.42 18.41 7.53
C ALA A 96 8.38 19.81 8.16
N SER A 97 9.41 20.64 7.94
CA SER A 97 9.47 22.00 8.52
C SER A 97 8.35 22.92 8.04
N SER A 98 7.75 22.64 6.88
CA SER A 98 6.62 23.38 6.32
C SER A 98 5.40 22.50 6.03
N TYR A 99 5.39 21.25 6.53
CA TYR A 99 4.35 20.26 6.27
C TYR A 99 4.01 20.09 4.78
N GLN A 100 5.02 20.18 3.91
CA GLN A 100 4.85 20.03 2.48
C GLN A 100 5.18 18.60 2.04
N LEU A 101 4.32 18.07 1.17
CA LEU A 101 4.49 16.80 0.48
C LEU A 101 4.29 17.07 -1.01
N ASP A 102 5.32 16.80 -1.81
CA ASP A 102 5.22 16.84 -3.27
C ASP A 102 5.32 15.40 -3.81
N LEU A 103 4.39 15.06 -4.70
CA LEU A 103 4.29 13.75 -5.36
C LEU A 103 4.38 13.96 -6.86
N GLU A 104 5.42 13.43 -7.48
CA GLU A 104 5.60 13.43 -8.93
C GLU A 104 5.51 11.99 -9.43
N PRO A 105 4.63 11.64 -10.39
CA PRO A 105 4.60 10.30 -10.94
C PRO A 105 5.95 9.95 -11.59
N ASP A 106 6.48 8.78 -11.28
CA ASP A 106 7.61 8.23 -12.02
C ASP A 106 7.07 7.64 -13.33
N THR A 107 7.30 8.37 -14.43
CA THR A 107 6.85 7.97 -15.77
C THR A 107 7.71 6.88 -16.39
N GLY A 108 8.77 6.42 -15.70
CA GLY A 108 9.61 5.33 -16.13
C GLY A 108 10.27 5.61 -17.48
N GLU A 109 11.17 6.59 -17.56
CA GLU A 109 12.24 6.47 -18.55
C GLU A 109 13.09 5.26 -18.13
N ALA A 110 12.93 4.16 -18.86
CA ALA A 110 13.69 2.94 -18.67
C ALA A 110 15.20 3.24 -18.68
N ALA A 111 15.85 2.98 -17.55
CA ALA A 111 17.31 2.85 -17.50
C ALA A 111 17.76 1.55 -18.18
#